data_AF-A0A6I9NSZ0-F1
#
_entry.id   AF-A0A6I9NSZ0-F1
#
_cell.length_a   1.000
_cell.length_b   1.000
_cell.length_c   1.000
_cell.angle_alpha   90.00
_cell.angle_beta   90.00
_cell.angle_gamma   90.00
#
_symmetry.space_group_name_H-M   'P 1'
#
loop_
_entity.id
_entity.type
_entity.pdbx_description
1 polymer ?
#
loop_
_entity_poly.entity_id
_entity_poly.type
_entity_poly.pdbx_seq_one_letter_code
_entity_poly.pdbx_strand_id
1 'polypeptide(L)'
;MLQLLCTPSQHRTDILAWICSSINPTFAYSEAISLRSKHPEVRIKEMSVLGQELMLCRAEDLDLIRGDASSHRQLRFLQQLLSLVPACVKSAGHRADQELLLNELYAAENLPHFTQMLAPALDPWPAHIKALRNSTKSSSHRSSREEAADVAALLQQAQSTLEKLQSEVCGQVAAQI
;
A
#
# COMPACT_ATOMS: atom_id res chain seq x y z
N MET A 1 11.22 -25.47 5.18
CA MET A 1 11.05 -24.26 6.04
C MET A 1 12.35 -23.81 6.70
N LEU A 2 13.01 -24.63 7.52
CA LEU A 2 14.28 -24.23 8.16
C LEU A 2 15.35 -23.78 7.16
N GLN A 3 15.55 -24.51 6.06
CA GLN A 3 16.51 -24.09 5.01
C GLN A 3 16.17 -22.74 4.37
N LEU A 4 14.88 -22.40 4.25
CA LEU A 4 14.45 -21.12 3.69
C LEU A 4 14.79 -19.95 4.65
N LEU A 5 14.60 -20.18 5.95
CA LEU A 5 14.70 -19.15 6.99
C LEU A 5 16.00 -19.21 7.80
N CYS A 6 16.88 -20.18 7.57
CA CYS A 6 18.11 -20.36 8.34
C CYS A 6 19.34 -20.63 7.48
N THR A 7 19.26 -20.38 6.18
CA THR A 7 20.38 -20.54 5.24
C THR A 7 20.47 -19.30 4.36
N PRO A 8 21.68 -18.86 3.98
CA PRO A 8 21.85 -17.74 3.07
C PRO A 8 21.18 -18.02 1.73
N SER A 9 20.27 -17.14 1.33
CA SER A 9 19.59 -17.20 0.04
C SER A 9 18.95 -15.86 -0.30
N GLN A 10 18.68 -15.62 -1.58
CA GLN A 10 17.94 -14.43 -2.00
C GLN A 10 16.53 -14.40 -1.38
N HIS A 11 15.85 -15.55 -1.36
CA HIS A 11 14.51 -15.68 -0.78
C HIS A 11 14.46 -15.24 0.68
N ARG A 12 15.46 -15.62 1.48
CA ARG A 12 15.58 -15.16 2.86
C ARG A 12 15.64 -13.64 2.94
N THR A 13 16.53 -13.04 2.16
CA THR A 13 16.73 -11.58 2.14
C THR A 13 15.44 -10.86 1.76
N ASP A 14 14.70 -11.38 0.78
CA ASP A 14 13.43 -10.80 0.35
C ASP A 14 12.34 -10.94 1.43
N ILE A 15 12.28 -12.09 2.13
CA ILE A 15 11.38 -12.27 3.28
C ILE A 15 11.69 -11.26 4.38
N LEU A 16 12.97 -11.10 4.75
CA LEU A 16 13.38 -10.14 5.77
C LEU A 16 13.08 -8.69 5.34
N ALA A 17 13.35 -8.33 4.08
CA ALA A 17 13.04 -7.01 3.55
C ALA A 17 11.54 -6.71 3.61
N TRP A 18 10.69 -7.70 3.30
CA TRP A 18 9.24 -7.57 3.43
C TRP A 18 8.79 -7.38 4.88
N ILE A 19 9.35 -8.15 5.82
CA ILE A 19 9.05 -8.00 7.25
C ILE A 19 9.47 -6.61 7.74
N CYS A 20 10.70 -6.18 7.44
CA CYS A 20 11.23 -4.86 7.80
C CYS A 20 10.37 -3.71 7.24
N SER A 21 9.95 -3.81 5.98
CA SER A 21 9.04 -2.85 5.33
C SER A 21 7.67 -2.80 5.99
N SER A 22 7.19 -3.94 6.51
CA SER A 22 5.90 -4.04 7.20
C SER A 22 5.93 -3.43 8.61
N ILE A 23 7.10 -3.43 9.25
CA ILE A 23 7.31 -2.84 10.57
C ILE A 23 7.55 -1.34 10.44
N ASN A 24 8.34 -0.91 9.46
CA ASN A 24 8.67 0.49 9.24
C ASN A 24 8.44 0.90 7.76
N PRO A 25 7.36 1.64 7.44
CA PRO A 25 7.07 2.08 6.08
C PRO A 25 8.16 2.96 5.47
N THR A 26 8.95 3.67 6.28
CA THR A 26 10.06 4.49 5.77
C THR A 26 11.21 3.65 5.25
N PHE A 27 11.34 2.41 5.73
CA PHE A 27 12.27 1.41 5.19
C PHE A 27 11.92 1.08 3.72
N ALA A 28 10.64 0.88 3.42
CA ALA A 28 10.16 0.66 2.05
C ALA A 28 10.35 1.89 1.16
N TYR A 29 10.16 3.10 1.72
CA TYR A 29 10.36 4.34 0.99
C TYR A 29 11.85 4.63 0.71
N SER A 30 12.75 4.23 1.62
CA SER A 30 14.20 4.24 1.39
C SER A 30 14.57 3.35 0.20
N GLU A 31 13.99 2.16 0.08
CA GLU A 31 14.17 1.30 -1.12
C GLU A 31 13.56 1.91 -2.40
N ALA A 32 12.42 2.60 -2.30
CA ALA A 32 11.75 3.20 -3.46
C ALA A 32 12.45 4.47 -3.97
N ILE A 33 12.97 5.33 -3.07
CA ILE A 33 13.78 6.50 -3.45
C ILE A 33 15.19 6.06 -3.86
N SER A 34 15.74 5.03 -3.22
CA SER A 34 16.97 4.35 -3.64
C SER A 34 16.67 3.44 -4.83
N LEU A 35 16.27 4.04 -5.95
CA LEU A 35 15.99 3.44 -7.26
C LEU A 35 17.17 2.64 -7.85
N ARG A 36 18.22 2.32 -7.07
CA ARG A 36 19.42 1.65 -7.57
C ARG A 36 20.37 0.99 -6.56
N SER A 37 19.99 0.61 -5.34
CA SER A 37 20.88 -0.27 -4.55
C SER A 37 20.69 -1.74 -4.98
N LYS A 38 21.15 -2.09 -6.20
CA LYS A 38 21.31 -3.49 -6.65
C LYS A 38 22.33 -4.29 -5.80
N HIS A 39 22.86 -3.71 -4.73
CA HIS A 39 23.91 -4.30 -3.94
C HIS A 39 23.32 -4.95 -2.67
N PRO A 40 23.22 -6.30 -2.62
CA PRO A 40 22.60 -7.01 -1.50
C PRO A 40 23.22 -6.65 -0.15
N GLU A 41 24.51 -6.29 -0.11
CA GLU A 41 25.19 -5.89 1.13
C GLU A 41 24.65 -4.59 1.74
N VAL A 42 24.22 -3.63 0.92
CA VAL A 42 23.68 -2.36 1.44
C VAL A 42 22.38 -2.64 2.16
N ARG A 43 21.50 -3.43 1.52
CA ARG A 43 20.23 -3.87 2.11
C ARG A 43 20.44 -4.68 3.39
N ILE A 44 21.39 -5.60 3.41
CA ILE A 44 21.74 -6.39 4.62
C ILE A 44 22.14 -5.45 5.78
N LYS A 45 22.94 -4.42 5.49
CA LYS A 45 23.35 -3.42 6.48
C LYS A 45 22.19 -2.56 6.96
N GLU A 46 21.31 -2.13 6.06
CA GLU A 46 20.10 -1.38 6.44
C GLU A 46 19.18 -2.23 7.35
N MET A 47 19.00 -3.51 7.03
CA MET A 47 18.25 -4.44 7.87
C MET A 47 18.91 -4.66 9.24
N SER A 48 20.25 -4.70 9.33
CA SER A 48 20.93 -4.82 10.63
C SER A 48 20.84 -3.54 11.46
N VAL A 49 20.88 -2.37 10.83
CA VAL A 49 20.63 -1.07 11.50
C VAL A 49 19.21 -1.01 12.04
N LEU A 50 18.20 -1.37 11.23
CA LEU A 50 16.81 -1.45 11.71
C LEU A 50 16.70 -2.46 12.86
N GLY A 51 17.33 -3.63 12.74
CA GLY A 51 17.38 -4.62 13.81
C GLY A 51 18.00 -4.09 15.10
N GLN A 52 18.99 -3.19 15.01
CA GLN A 52 19.57 -2.49 16.17
C GLN A 52 18.64 -1.42 16.75
N GLU A 53 18.00 -0.62 15.91
CA GLU A 53 17.00 0.36 16.35
C GLU A 53 15.85 -0.32 17.11
N LEU A 54 15.48 -1.52 16.69
CA LEU A 54 14.49 -2.39 17.34
C LEU A 54 15.05 -3.21 18.52
N MET A 55 16.34 -3.05 18.84
CA MET A 55 17.04 -3.79 19.91
C MET A 55 16.98 -5.33 19.76
N LEU A 56 16.92 -5.85 18.54
CA LEU A 56 16.87 -7.28 18.22
C LEU A 56 18.25 -7.87 17.87
N CYS A 57 19.14 -7.05 17.34
CA CYS A 57 20.52 -7.41 17.00
C CYS A 57 21.44 -6.16 17.04
N ARG A 58 22.73 -6.33 16.73
CA ARG A 58 23.68 -5.22 16.54
C ARG A 58 23.80 -4.86 15.05
N ALA A 59 24.23 -3.65 14.70
CA ALA A 59 24.51 -3.29 13.31
C ALA A 59 25.59 -4.19 12.66
N GLU A 60 26.50 -4.74 13.48
CA GLU A 60 27.57 -5.65 13.03
C GLU A 60 27.09 -7.10 12.80
N ASP A 61 25.88 -7.46 13.23
CA ASP A 61 25.32 -8.81 13.13
C ASP A 61 24.82 -9.13 11.70
N LEU A 62 25.66 -8.89 10.70
CA LEU A 62 25.35 -9.15 9.29
C LEU A 62 25.17 -10.66 9.02
N ASP A 63 25.86 -11.51 9.79
CA ASP A 63 25.74 -12.97 9.76
C ASP A 63 24.32 -13.44 10.12
N LEU A 64 23.67 -12.74 11.04
CA LEU A 64 22.31 -13.01 11.46
C LEU A 64 21.30 -12.65 10.37
N ILE A 65 21.49 -11.52 9.69
CA ILE A 65 20.63 -11.09 8.59
C ILE A 65 20.85 -11.97 7.34
N ARG A 66 22.11 -12.28 7.01
CA ARG A 66 22.48 -13.12 5.86
C ARG A 66 22.07 -14.57 6.03
N GLY A 67 22.07 -15.08 7.26
CA GLY A 67 21.63 -16.44 7.59
C GLY A 67 22.77 -17.42 7.86
N ASP A 68 23.96 -16.93 8.19
CA ASP A 68 25.14 -17.72 8.55
C ASP A 68 25.24 -18.01 10.05
N ALA A 69 24.49 -17.28 10.87
CA ALA A 69 24.43 -17.50 12.32
C ALA A 69 23.86 -18.90 12.68
N SER A 70 23.95 -19.31 13.94
CA SER A 70 23.32 -20.57 14.38
C SER A 70 21.80 -20.54 14.18
N SER A 71 21.19 -21.64 13.73
CA SER A 71 19.75 -21.69 13.44
C SER A 71 18.89 -21.26 14.64
N HIS A 72 19.31 -21.59 15.85
CA HIS A 72 18.63 -21.16 17.08
C HIS A 72 18.62 -19.63 17.25
N ARG A 73 19.74 -18.96 17.00
CA ARG A 73 19.85 -17.49 17.05
C ARG A 73 18.97 -16.85 15.97
N GLN A 74 19.01 -17.39 14.76
CA GLN A 74 18.22 -16.90 13.63
C GLN A 74 16.71 -17.02 13.89
N LEU A 75 16.25 -18.15 14.41
CA LEU A 75 14.84 -18.37 14.72
C LEU A 75 14.35 -17.46 15.85
N ARG A 76 15.16 -17.27 16.90
CA ARG A 76 14.82 -16.34 17.98
C ARG A 76 14.66 -14.92 17.43
N PHE A 77 15.62 -14.46 16.62
CA PHE A 77 15.56 -13.15 15.98
C PHE A 77 14.30 -12.99 15.12
N LEU A 78 14.02 -13.97 14.24
CA LEU A 78 12.84 -13.95 13.37
C LEU A 78 11.54 -13.95 14.17
N GLN A 79 11.46 -14.71 15.25
CA GLN A 79 10.29 -14.74 16.14
C GLN A 79 10.05 -13.37 16.77
N GLN A 80 11.09 -12.72 17.29
CA GLN A 80 10.98 -11.38 17.87
C GLN A 80 10.61 -10.34 16.81
N LEU A 81 11.23 -10.41 15.62
CA LEU A 81 10.95 -9.49 14.52
C LEU A 81 9.49 -9.62 14.04
N LEU A 82 8.98 -10.85 13.87
CA LEU A 82 7.60 -11.10 13.46
C LEU A 82 6.58 -10.60 14.49
N SER A 83 6.92 -10.61 15.79
CA SER A 83 6.04 -10.09 16.84
C SER A 83 5.75 -8.59 16.72
N LEU A 84 6.61 -7.85 15.99
CA LEU A 84 6.47 -6.41 15.76
C LEU A 84 5.65 -6.09 14.51
N VAL A 85 5.34 -7.08 13.67
CA VAL A 85 4.55 -6.85 12.44
C VAL A 85 3.12 -6.49 12.85
N PRO A 86 2.59 -5.31 12.46
CA PRO A 86 1.26 -4.82 12.88
C PRO A 86 0.10 -5.82 12.69
N ALA A 87 0.18 -6.66 11.66
CA ALA A 87 -0.80 -7.72 11.40
C ALA A 87 -0.69 -8.92 12.38
N CYS A 88 0.47 -9.14 12.98
CA CYS A 88 0.75 -10.22 13.95
C CYS A 88 0.42 -9.79 15.39
N VAL A 89 0.66 -8.52 15.75
CA VAL A 89 0.44 -8.00 17.11
C VAL A 89 -1.04 -7.96 17.52
N LYS A 90 -1.97 -7.82 16.55
CA LYS A 90 -3.41 -7.76 16.83
C LYS A 90 -4.04 -9.11 17.19
N SER A 91 -3.31 -10.22 17.09
CA SER A 91 -3.84 -11.55 17.43
C SER A 91 -4.08 -11.76 18.93
N ALA A 92 -3.53 -10.90 19.81
CA ALA A 92 -3.61 -11.12 21.26
C ALA A 92 -4.65 -10.24 21.99
N GLY A 93 -5.27 -9.24 21.37
CA GLY A 93 -6.12 -8.30 22.13
C GLY A 93 -7.28 -7.64 21.41
N HIS A 94 -7.38 -7.72 20.08
CA HIS A 94 -8.49 -7.09 19.36
C HIS A 94 -8.86 -7.83 18.07
N ARG A 95 -8.92 -9.17 18.11
CA ARG A 95 -10.00 -9.83 17.39
C ARG A 95 -11.28 -9.46 18.14
N ALA A 96 -11.89 -8.32 17.79
CA ALA A 96 -13.33 -8.42 17.59
C ALA A 96 -13.44 -9.57 16.60
N ASP A 97 -13.91 -10.70 17.11
CA ASP A 97 -13.84 -11.99 16.47
C ASP A 97 -14.30 -11.79 15.02
N GLN A 98 -13.37 -12.00 14.08
CA GLN A 98 -13.60 -11.65 12.69
C GLN A 98 -14.80 -12.42 12.16
N GLU A 99 -15.05 -13.61 12.73
CA GLU A 99 -16.27 -14.37 12.52
C GLU A 99 -17.47 -13.66 13.15
N LEU A 100 -17.38 -13.13 14.36
CA LEU A 100 -18.44 -12.30 14.97
C LEU A 100 -18.81 -11.07 14.12
N LEU A 101 -17.83 -10.32 13.59
CA LEU A 101 -18.09 -9.17 12.72
C LEU A 101 -18.70 -9.59 11.38
N LEU A 102 -18.23 -10.70 10.80
CA LEU A 102 -18.84 -11.26 9.60
C LEU A 102 -20.26 -11.76 9.89
N ASN A 103 -20.47 -12.42 11.04
CA ASN A 103 -21.78 -12.89 11.48
C ASN A 103 -22.73 -11.73 11.75
N GLU A 104 -22.25 -10.60 12.26
CA GLU A 104 -23.03 -9.37 12.44
C GLU A 104 -23.42 -8.76 11.08
N LEU A 105 -22.51 -8.74 10.10
CA LEU A 105 -22.82 -8.30 8.74
C LEU A 105 -23.81 -9.22 8.01
N TYR A 106 -23.71 -10.53 8.23
CA TYR A 106 -24.62 -11.54 7.65
C TYR A 106 -25.87 -11.79 8.52
N ALA A 107 -26.01 -11.12 9.66
CA ALA A 107 -27.20 -11.22 10.49
C ALA A 107 -28.44 -10.78 9.70
N ALA A 108 -29.58 -11.43 9.95
CA ALA A 108 -30.80 -11.22 9.18
C ALA A 108 -31.26 -9.75 9.14
N GLU A 109 -30.97 -8.99 10.20
CA GLU A 109 -31.26 -7.56 10.33
C GLU A 109 -30.34 -6.65 9.47
N ASN A 110 -29.09 -7.06 9.25
CA ASN A 110 -28.10 -6.28 8.50
C ASN A 110 -27.96 -6.72 7.04
N LEU A 111 -28.37 -7.96 6.72
CA LEU A 111 -28.24 -8.55 5.40
C LEU A 111 -28.89 -7.73 4.26
N PRO A 112 -30.07 -7.08 4.44
CA PRO A 112 -30.64 -6.22 3.40
C PRO A 112 -29.77 -5.00 3.09
N HIS A 113 -29.23 -4.36 4.13
CA HIS A 113 -28.34 -3.21 4.01
C HIS A 113 -27.01 -3.60 3.35
N PHE A 114 -26.45 -4.76 3.75
CA PHE A 114 -25.25 -5.30 3.14
C PHE A 114 -25.44 -5.62 1.65
N THR A 115 -26.57 -6.23 1.29
CA THR A 115 -26.91 -6.55 -0.11
C THR A 115 -27.02 -5.29 -0.97
N GLN A 116 -27.63 -4.22 -0.43
CA GLN A 116 -27.73 -2.93 -1.12
C GLN A 116 -26.36 -2.28 -1.34
N MET A 117 -25.42 -2.46 -0.41
CA MET A 117 -24.05 -1.95 -0.53
C MET A 117 -23.23 -2.72 -1.58
N LEU A 118 -23.45 -4.03 -1.71
CA LEU A 118 -22.81 -4.86 -2.74
C LEU A 118 -23.37 -4.62 -4.14
N ALA A 119 -24.64 -4.25 -4.23
CA ALA A 119 -25.34 -3.95 -5.47
C ALA A 119 -25.97 -2.54 -5.41
N PRO A 120 -25.14 -1.47 -5.41
CA PRO A 120 -25.66 -0.12 -5.34
C PRO A 120 -26.52 0.17 -6.57
N ALA A 121 -27.69 0.80 -6.35
CA ALA A 121 -28.62 1.17 -7.42
C ALA A 121 -28.02 2.20 -8.39
N LEU A 122 -27.05 2.98 -7.91
CA LEU A 122 -26.25 3.89 -8.71
C LEU A 122 -24.94 3.20 -9.01
N ASP A 123 -24.56 3.18 -10.29
CA ASP A 123 -23.23 2.76 -10.66
C ASP A 123 -22.23 3.83 -10.17
N PRO A 124 -21.38 3.52 -9.18
CA PRO A 124 -20.51 4.51 -8.56
C PRO A 124 -19.39 4.97 -9.49
N TRP A 125 -19.23 4.32 -10.65
CA TRP A 125 -18.18 4.61 -11.59
C TRP A 125 -18.61 5.72 -12.58
N PRO A 126 -17.89 6.84 -12.63
CA PRO A 126 -18.03 7.81 -13.70
C PRO A 126 -17.86 7.16 -15.08
N ALA A 127 -18.52 7.70 -16.11
CA ALA A 127 -18.54 7.11 -17.46
C ALA A 127 -17.13 6.84 -18.05
N HIS A 128 -16.15 7.71 -17.74
CA HIS A 128 -14.77 7.55 -18.20
C HIS A 128 -14.05 6.33 -17.58
N ILE A 129 -14.41 5.92 -16.35
CA ILE A 129 -13.85 4.73 -15.69
C ILE A 129 -14.48 3.45 -16.26
N LYS A 130 -15.78 3.48 -16.56
CA LYS A 130 -16.47 2.34 -17.20
C LYS A 130 -15.91 2.05 -18.59
N ALA A 131 -15.62 3.10 -19.36
CA ALA A 131 -15.00 2.98 -20.68
C ALA A 131 -13.64 2.26 -20.60
N LEU A 132 -12.81 2.59 -19.60
CA LEU A 132 -11.50 1.97 -19.37
C LEU A 132 -11.60 0.46 -19.07
N ARG A 133 -12.58 0.07 -18.25
CA ARG A 133 -12.81 -1.33 -17.85
C ARG A 133 -13.34 -2.20 -19.01
N ASN A 134 -14.12 -1.60 -19.89
CA ASN A 134 -14.68 -2.29 -21.06
C ASN A 134 -13.69 -2.35 -22.23
N SER A 135 -12.81 -1.36 -22.38
CA SER A 135 -11.74 -1.35 -23.39
C SER A 135 -10.59 -2.30 -23.05
N THR A 136 -10.42 -2.73 -21.79
CA THR A 136 -9.43 -3.79 -21.48
C THR A 136 -9.78 -5.16 -22.08
N LYS A 137 -11.04 -5.38 -22.51
CA LYS A 137 -11.43 -6.61 -23.22
C LYS A 137 -11.21 -6.54 -24.73
N SER A 138 -10.95 -5.36 -25.29
CA SER A 138 -10.76 -5.18 -26.73
C SER A 138 -9.85 -3.99 -26.99
N SER A 139 -8.64 -4.27 -27.50
CA SER A 139 -7.66 -3.32 -28.01
C SER A 139 -6.52 -2.98 -27.06
N SER A 140 -5.42 -3.73 -27.22
CA SER A 140 -4.09 -3.17 -27.02
C SER A 140 -3.83 -2.07 -28.05
N HIS A 141 -3.10 -1.04 -27.64
CA HIS A 141 -2.31 -0.08 -28.43
C HIS A 141 -2.93 1.26 -28.87
N ARG A 142 -2.25 2.31 -28.35
CA ARG A 142 -1.92 3.65 -28.93
C ARG A 142 -2.95 4.78 -28.81
N SER A 143 -2.79 5.63 -27.80
CA SER A 143 -3.16 7.07 -27.87
C SER A 143 -2.65 7.97 -26.71
N SER A 144 -1.81 7.49 -25.79
CA SER A 144 -1.50 8.18 -24.52
C SER A 144 -0.93 9.62 -24.61
N ARG A 145 -0.47 10.09 -25.78
CA ARG A 145 0.14 11.43 -25.93
C ARG A 145 -0.82 12.48 -26.46
N GLU A 146 -1.84 12.07 -27.22
CA GLU A 146 -2.80 12.98 -27.86
C GLU A 146 -3.98 13.28 -26.92
N GLU A 147 -4.45 12.27 -26.17
CA GLU A 147 -5.46 12.43 -25.12
C GLU A 147 -5.01 13.36 -23.97
N ALA A 148 -3.72 13.35 -23.63
CA ALA A 148 -3.20 14.21 -22.55
C ALA A 148 -3.24 15.71 -22.91
N ALA A 149 -3.05 16.04 -24.19
CA ALA A 149 -3.15 17.42 -24.66
C ALA A 149 -4.62 17.89 -24.72
N ASP A 150 -5.53 16.99 -25.10
CA ASP A 150 -6.97 17.27 -25.18
C ASP A 150 -7.59 17.47 -23.78
N VAL A 151 -7.20 16.64 -22.80
CA VAL A 151 -7.63 16.79 -21.40
C VAL A 151 -7.11 18.11 -20.79
N ALA A 152 -5.87 18.51 -21.11
CA ALA A 152 -5.32 19.77 -20.63
C ALA A 152 -6.09 20.98 -21.18
N ALA A 153 -6.48 20.96 -22.46
CA ALA A 153 -7.29 22.00 -23.07
C ALA A 153 -8.68 22.09 -22.45
N LEU A 154 -9.33 20.96 -22.20
CA LEU A 154 -10.64 20.90 -21.52
C LEU A 154 -10.59 21.45 -20.10
N LEU A 155 -9.53 21.14 -19.33
CA LEU A 155 -9.36 21.66 -17.97
C LEU A 155 -9.16 23.17 -17.98
N GLN A 156 -8.36 23.70 -18.90
CA GLN A 156 -8.20 25.16 -19.04
C GLN A 156 -9.50 25.85 -19.44
N GLN A 157 -10.27 25.26 -20.35
CA GLN A 157 -11.57 25.79 -20.75
C GLN A 157 -12.56 25.78 -19.58
N ALA A 158 -12.63 24.69 -18.82
CA ALA A 158 -13.48 24.60 -17.63
C ALA A 158 -13.09 25.64 -16.57
N GLN A 159 -11.78 25.84 -16.35
CA GLN A 159 -11.27 26.83 -15.41
C GLN A 159 -11.64 28.26 -15.83
N SER A 160 -11.44 28.63 -17.11
CA SER A 160 -11.83 29.94 -17.63
C SER A 160 -13.35 30.19 -17.55
N THR A 161 -14.15 29.14 -17.77
CA THR A 161 -15.62 29.23 -17.66
C THR A 161 -16.04 29.45 -16.20
N LEU A 162 -15.38 28.79 -15.25
CA LEU A 162 -15.60 28.98 -13.81
C LEU A 162 -15.27 30.41 -13.36
N GLU A 163 -14.13 30.96 -13.79
CA GLU A 163 -13.73 32.33 -13.47
C GLU A 163 -14.72 33.35 -14.03
N LYS A 164 -15.23 33.12 -15.25
CA LYS A 164 -16.27 33.96 -15.86
C LYS A 164 -17.58 33.90 -15.07
N LEU A 165 -18.04 32.71 -14.71
CA LEU A 165 -19.27 32.53 -13.93
C LEU A 165 -19.13 33.12 -12.52
N GLN A 166 -17.98 32.96 -11.87
CA GLN A 166 -17.71 33.59 -10.57
C GLN A 166 -17.74 35.12 -10.68
N SER A 167 -17.20 35.68 -11.76
CA SER A 167 -17.25 37.12 -12.03
C SER A 167 -18.68 37.61 -12.30
N GLU A 168 -19.49 36.84 -13.02
CA GLU A 168 -20.90 37.15 -13.28
C GLU A 168 -21.75 37.10 -11.99
N VAL A 169 -21.53 36.10 -11.13
CA VAL A 169 -22.23 35.98 -9.85
C VAL A 169 -21.81 37.09 -8.88
N CYS A 170 -20.51 37.42 -8.81
CA CYS A 170 -20.02 38.51 -7.96
C CYS A 170 -20.48 39.89 -8.47
N GLY A 171 -20.59 40.06 -9.79
CA GLY A 171 -21.13 41.28 -10.42
C GLY A 171 -22.64 41.46 -10.22
N GLN A 172 -23.41 40.37 -10.14
CA GLN A 172 -24.85 40.43 -9.86
C GLN A 172 -25.17 40.83 -8.41
N VAL A 173 -24.32 40.47 -7.45
CA VAL A 173 -24.47 40.88 -6.04
C VAL A 173 -24.21 42.39 -5.84
N ALA A 174 -23.37 42.99 -6.68
CA ALA A 174 -23.05 44.43 -6.60
C ALA A 174 -24.11 45.35 -7.25
N ALA A 175 -25.03 44.81 -8.06
CA ALA A 175 -26.07 45.59 -8.75
C ALA A 175 -27.43 45.63 -8.02
N GLN A 176 -27.50 45.06 -6.81
CA GLN A 176 -28.72 44.98 -5.99
C GLN A 176 -28.57 45.66 -4.60
N ILE A 177 -27.55 46.50 -4.42
CA ILE A 177 -27.42 47.46 -3.30
C ILE A 177 -27.44 48.87 -3.91
#